data_AF-A0A4Q6AAH2-F1
#
_entry.id   AF-A0A4Q6AAH2-F1
#
_cell.length_a   1.000
_cell.length_b   1.000
_cell.length_c   1.000
_cell.angle_alpha   90.00
_cell.angle_beta   90.00
_cell.angle_gamma   90.00
#
_symmetry.space_group_name_H-M   'P 1'
#
loop_
_entity.id
_entity.type
_entity.pdbx_description
1 polymer ?
#
loop_
_entity_poly.entity_id
_entity_poly.type
_entity_poly.pdbx_seq_one_letter_code
_entity_poly.pdbx_strand_id
1 'polypeptide(L)' 'MQWTKDNYRISTDKDTINLNYVHSFLSQSYWAENVPIDVVRRSIEGSLCFVLLKSDQQIGFARVITDGA' A
#
# COMPACT_ATOMS: atom_id res chain seq x y z
N MET A 1 -8.82 3.11 -9.95
CA MET A 1 -10.13 2.53 -9.54
C MET A 1 -10.43 2.96 -8.11
N GLN A 2 -11.69 3.25 -7.81
CA GLN A 2 -12.16 3.48 -6.45
C GLN A 2 -13.40 2.64 -6.17
N TRP A 3 -13.48 2.07 -4.98
CA TRP A 3 -14.65 1.34 -4.49
C TRP A 3 -14.99 1.82 -3.09
N THR A 4 -16.28 1.89 -2.76
CA THR A 4 -16.76 2.42 -1.48
C THR A 4 -17.85 1.54 -0.90
N LYS A 5 -17.83 1.34 0.42
CA LYS A 5 -18.90 0.71 1.19
C LYS A 5 -18.92 1.32 2.60
N ASP A 6 -20.06 1.91 2.98
CA ASP A 6 -20.20 2.65 4.22
C ASP A 6 -19.05 3.67 4.39
N ASN A 7 -18.31 3.58 5.50
CA ASN A 7 -17.18 4.45 5.79
C ASN A 7 -15.84 3.91 5.25
N TYR A 8 -15.86 2.88 4.41
CA TYR A 8 -14.67 2.26 3.83
C TYR A 8 -14.52 2.61 2.36
N ARG A 9 -13.28 2.87 1.95
CA ARG A 9 -12.90 3.14 0.56
C ARG A 9 -11.67 2.31 0.19
N ILE A 10 -11.70 1.65 -0.96
CA ILE A 10 -10.53 1.03 -1.57
C ILE A 10 -10.09 1.91 -2.75
N SER A 11 -8.82 2.27 -2.78
CA SER A 11 -8.21 3.06 -3.85
C SER A 11 -7.06 2.29 -4.49
N THR A 12 -6.93 2.38 -5.81
CA THR A 12 -5.69 1.97 -6.52
C THR A 12 -4.82 3.16 -6.90
N ASP A 13 -5.15 4.35 -6.40
CA ASP A 13 -4.35 5.56 -6.58
C ASP A 13 -3.16 5.53 -5.62
N LYS A 14 -1.95 5.51 -6.18
CA LYS A 14 -0.71 5.41 -5.39
C LYS A 14 -0.46 6.66 -4.55
N ASP A 15 -1.04 7.80 -4.92
CA ASP A 15 -0.91 9.05 -4.16
C ASP A 15 -1.66 8.98 -2.82
N THR A 16 -2.56 8.02 -2.65
CA THR A 16 -3.26 7.76 -1.38
C THR A 16 -2.48 6.87 -0.41
N ILE A 17 -1.31 6.36 -0.81
CA ILE A 17 -0.48 5.48 0.01
C ILE A 17 0.35 6.32 1.00
N ASN A 18 0.15 6.07 2.28
CA ASN A 18 1.09 6.46 3.33
C ASN A 18 2.29 5.50 3.33
N LEU A 19 3.38 5.91 2.67
CA LEU A 19 4.61 5.12 2.56
C LEU A 19 5.19 4.75 3.94
N ASN A 20 5.16 5.67 4.90
CA ASN A 20 5.70 5.43 6.24
C ASN A 20 4.89 4.35 6.98
N TYR A 21 3.56 4.35 6.83
CA TYR A 21 2.70 3.31 7.40
C TYR A 21 3.05 1.93 6.84
N VAL A 22 3.16 1.82 5.52
CA VAL A 22 3.52 0.57 4.84
C VAL A 22 4.91 0.11 5.23
N HIS A 23 5.90 1.00 5.21
CA HIS A 23 7.29 0.70 5.57
C HIS A 23 7.40 0.25 7.03
N SER A 24 6.77 0.96 7.97
CA SER A 24 6.82 0.64 9.40
C SER A 24 6.29 -0.76 9.69
N PHE A 25 5.25 -1.19 8.96
CA PHE A 25 4.71 -2.55 9.09
C PHE A 25 5.63 -3.58 8.44
N LEU A 26 6.05 -3.35 7.19
CA LEU A 26 6.86 -4.31 6.43
C LEU A 26 8.24 -4.52 7.04
N SER A 27 8.90 -3.48 7.55
CA SER A 27 10.24 -3.58 8.14
C SER A 27 10.31 -4.45 9.39
N GLN A 28 9.15 -4.80 9.97
CA GLN A 28 9.02 -5.65 11.15
C GLN A 28 8.43 -7.02 10.81
N SER A 29 8.09 -7.29 9.54
CA SER A 29 7.50 -8.56 9.13
C SER A 29 8.58 -9.60 8.83
N TYR A 30 8.29 -10.89 9.05
CA TYR A 30 9.29 -11.95 8.85
C TYR A 30 9.79 -12.06 7.39
N TRP A 31 9.04 -11.53 6.42
CA TRP A 31 9.35 -11.63 4.98
C TRP A 31 9.94 -10.35 4.39
N ALA A 32 9.96 -9.25 5.15
CA ALA A 32 10.49 -7.96 4.71
C ALA A 32 11.23 -7.23 5.85
N GLU A 33 11.78 -7.98 6.79
CA GLU A 33 12.48 -7.45 7.96
C GLU A 33 13.61 -6.51 7.52
N ASN A 34 13.68 -5.34 8.17
CA ASN A 34 14.65 -4.28 7.88
C ASN A 34 14.64 -3.78 6.42
N VAL A 35 13.57 -4.00 5.66
CA VAL A 35 13.48 -3.51 4.28
C VAL A 35 13.71 -2.00 4.23
N PRO A 36 14.63 -1.49 3.37
CA PRO A 36 14.84 -0.06 3.24
C PRO A 36 13.60 0.65 2.69
N ILE A 37 13.33 1.86 3.17
CA ILE A 37 12.17 2.66 2.70
C ILE A 37 12.21 2.91 1.19
N ASP A 38 13.40 3.06 0.61
CA ASP A 38 13.58 3.23 -0.84
C ASP A 38 13.25 1.97 -1.65
N VAL A 39 13.42 0.78 -1.06
CA VAL A 39 13.00 -0.48 -1.68
C VAL A 39 11.48 -0.57 -1.67
N VAL A 40 10.83 -0.22 -0.55
CA VAL A 40 9.37 -0.20 -0.46
C VAL A 40 8.77 0.78 -1.47
N ARG A 41 9.31 2.00 -1.58
CA ARG A 41 8.85 3.00 -2.55
C ARG A 41 8.93 2.49 -3.99
N ARG A 42 10.09 1.96 -4.41
CA ARG A 42 10.26 1.37 -5.75
C ARG A 42 9.29 0.21 -5.98
N SER A 43 9.04 -0.61 -4.96
CA SER A 43 8.09 -1.72 -5.06
C SER A 43 6.64 -1.24 -5.24
N ILE A 44 6.27 -0.08 -4.69
CA ILE A 44 4.96 0.54 -4.90
C ILE A 44 4.85 1.12 -6.32
N GLU A 45 5.92 1.76 -6.80
CA GLU A 45 5.98 2.34 -8.15
C GLU A 45 5.75 1.27 -9.23
N GLY A 46 6.43 0.13 -9.12
CA GLY A 46 6.29 -1.04 -10.01
C GLY A 46 5.37 -2.12 -9.46
N SER A 47 4.16 -1.78 -9.04
CA SER A 47 3.12 -2.77 -8.69
C SER A 47 1.73 -2.15 -8.81
N LEU A 48 0.71 -3.00 -8.89
CA LEU A 48 -0.67 -2.61 -8.62
C LEU A 48 -0.90 -2.62 -7.11
N CYS A 49 -1.22 -1.47 -6.55
CA CYS A 49 -1.47 -1.33 -5.11
C CYS A 49 -2.95 -1.06 -4.82
N PHE A 50 -3.40 -1.58 -3.70
CA PHE A 50 -4.72 -1.32 -3.13
C PHE A 50 -4.55 -0.74 -1.74
N VAL A 51 -5.19 0.40 -1.49
CA VAL A 51 -5.20 1.10 -0.20
C VAL A 51 -6.59 1.00 0.37
N LEU A 52 -6.72 0.42 1.57
CA LEU A 52 -7.97 0.45 2.32
C LEU A 52 -7.94 1.66 3.25
N LEU A 53 -8.93 2.52 3.08
CA LEU A 53 -9.17 3.73 3.83
C LEU A 53 -10.44 3.57 4.66
N LYS A 54 -10.42 4.04 5.91
CA LYS A 54 -11.64 4.31 6.69
C LYS A 54 -11.71 5.80 6.91
N SER A 55 -12.73 6.46 6.37
CA SER A 55 -12.72 7.91 6.15
C SER A 55 -11.49 8.32 5.31
N ASP A 56 -10.53 9.04 5.89
CA ASP A 56 -9.27 9.44 5.21
C ASP A 56 -8.01 8.80 5.82
N GLN A 57 -8.18 7.88 6.76
CA GLN A 57 -7.06 7.16 7.36
C GLN A 57 -6.82 5.84 6.61
N GLN A 58 -5.57 5.62 6.17
CA GLN A 58 -5.14 4.31 5.68
C GLN A 58 -5.13 3.30 6.82
N ILE A 59 -5.85 2.19 6.63
CA ILE A 59 -5.97 1.09 7.58
C ILE A 59 -5.58 -0.27 6.97
N GLY A 60 -5.29 -0.33 5.67
CA GLY A 60 -4.87 -1.55 5.01
C GLY A 60 -4.12 -1.29 3.71
N PHE A 61 -3.33 -2.27 3.31
CA PHE A 61 -2.51 -2.22 2.11
C PHE A 61 -2.41 -3.62 1.49
N ALA A 62 -2.56 -3.70 0.18
CA ALA A 62 -2.25 -4.89 -0.60
C ALA A 62 -1.48 -4.50 -1.86
N ARG A 63 -0.62 -5.40 -2.33
CA ARG A 63 0.23 -5.19 -3.50
C ARG A 63 0.23 -6.44 -4.37
N VAL A 64 0.10 -6.25 -5.68
CA VAL A 64 0.10 -7.29 -6.70
C VAL A 64 1.14 -6.96 -7.75
N ILE A 65 1.96 -7.96 -8.10
CA ILE A 65 2.90 -7.91 -9.22
C ILE A 65 2.25 -8.67 -10.39
N THR A 66 2.22 -8.06 -11.57
CA THR A 66 1.59 -8.60 -12.78
C THR A 66 2.33 -8.09 -14.03
N ASP A 67 2.06 -8.65 -15.21
CA ASP A 67 2.81 -8.33 -16.43
C ASP A 67 2.75 -6.84 -16.83
N GLY A 68 1.76 -6.09 -16.34
CA GLY A 68 1.62 -4.65 -16.56
C GLY A 68 2.01 -3.76 -15.37
N ALA A 69 2.40 -4.34 -14.23
CA ALA A 69 2.77 -3.60 -13.03
C ALA A 69 3.65 -4.42 -12.09
#